data_AF-A0A4Q2RMA0-F1
#
_entry.id   AF-A0A4Q2RMA0-F1
#
_cell.length_a   1.000
_cell.length_b   1.000
_cell.length_c   1.000
_cell.angle_alpha   90.00
_cell.angle_beta   90.00
_cell.angle_gamma   90.00
#
_symmetry.space_group_name_H-M   'P 1'
#
loop_
_entity.id
_entity.type
_entity.pdbx_description
1 polymer ?
#
loop_
_entity_poly.entity_id
_entity_poly.type
_entity_poly.pdbx_seq_one_letter_code
_entity_poly.pdbx_strand_id
1 'polypeptide(L)'
;MRTGPSPDDEHEIVFFRRHRDDDPKQATPGREALNGYPTTVRAKMRAALVAVATAPPKRFSGGGYWEAMKGEMSGWFEVRSDGPGRHHYRLFCLLDYEAMGREKPLLVVIDGRDKPFRTVLPNKDYAEVRALGEEYRKRNPRSIV
;
A
#
# COMPACT_ATOMS: atom_id res chain seq x y z
N MET A 1 3.23 -25.56 16.71
CA MET A 1 4.23 -24.50 16.45
C MET A 1 3.66 -23.57 15.38
N ARG A 2 3.70 -22.24 15.58
CA ARG A 2 3.41 -21.29 14.50
C ARG A 2 4.57 -21.35 13.50
N THR A 3 4.26 -21.62 12.23
CA THR A 3 5.25 -21.77 11.14
C THR A 3 5.60 -20.45 10.46
N GLY A 4 4.92 -19.36 10.82
CA GLY A 4 5.14 -18.02 10.28
C GLY A 4 4.04 -17.05 10.71
N PRO A 5 4.08 -15.80 10.23
CA PRO A 5 3.07 -14.79 10.52
C PRO A 5 1.69 -15.17 9.96
N SER A 6 0.62 -14.90 10.72
CA SER A 6 -0.77 -15.20 10.36
C SER A 6 -1.49 -14.00 9.73
N PRO A 7 -2.46 -14.20 8.82
CA PRO A 7 -3.37 -13.14 8.37
C PRO A 7 -4.17 -12.44 9.47
N ASP A 8 -4.31 -13.10 10.63
CA ASP A 8 -5.02 -12.56 11.81
C ASP A 8 -4.10 -11.83 12.80
N ASP A 9 -2.79 -11.75 12.53
CA ASP A 9 -1.86 -10.99 13.36
C ASP A 9 -1.89 -9.49 13.00
N GLU A 10 -1.45 -8.65 13.94
CA GLU A 10 -1.14 -7.25 13.65
C GLU A 10 -0.07 -7.16 12.56
N HIS A 11 -0.26 -6.26 11.61
CA HIS A 11 0.69 -6.06 10.52
C HIS A 11 1.71 -4.96 10.85
N GLU A 12 2.95 -5.13 10.40
CA GLU A 12 3.95 -4.07 10.36
C GLU A 12 3.69 -3.21 9.11
N ILE A 13 3.55 -1.89 9.28
CA ILE A 13 3.42 -0.96 8.15
C ILE A 13 4.80 -0.66 7.60
N VAL A 14 5.01 -0.94 6.32
CA VAL A 14 6.28 -0.69 5.63
C VAL A 14 6.06 -0.04 4.28
N PHE A 15 7.07 0.65 3.76
CA PHE A 15 7.03 1.23 2.43
C PHE A 15 7.95 0.46 1.50
N PHE A 16 7.47 0.14 0.31
CA PHE A 16 8.33 -0.40 -0.74
C PHE A 16 9.42 0.60 -1.12
N ARG A 17 10.66 0.11 -1.18
CA ARG A 17 11.80 0.81 -1.74
C ARG A 17 12.26 0.06 -2.99
N ARG A 18 12.31 0.74 -4.12
CA ARG A 18 12.83 0.16 -5.36
C ARG A 18 14.26 -0.30 -5.17
N HIS A 19 14.59 -1.47 -5.72
CA HIS A 19 15.92 -2.03 -5.53
C HIS A 19 16.93 -1.27 -6.41
N ARG A 20 18.18 -1.10 -5.94
CA ARG A 20 19.22 -0.37 -6.68
C ARG A 20 19.45 -0.87 -8.12
N ASP A 21 19.18 -2.16 -8.37
CA ASP A 21 19.34 -2.79 -9.69
C ASP A 21 18.18 -2.48 -10.64
N ASP A 22 16.99 -2.11 -10.13
CA ASP A 22 15.83 -1.70 -10.93
C ASP A 22 15.68 -0.17 -10.98
N ASP A 23 16.15 0.53 -9.94
CA ASP A 23 16.19 1.98 -9.85
C ASP A 23 17.40 2.45 -9.02
N PRO A 24 18.41 3.09 -9.65
CA PRO A 24 19.59 3.56 -8.93
C PRO A 24 19.25 4.63 -7.87
N LYS A 25 18.12 5.33 -8.00
CA LYS A 25 17.65 6.30 -6.98
C LYS A 25 16.99 5.63 -5.79
N GLN A 26 16.66 4.34 -5.90
CA GLN A 26 15.96 3.57 -4.88
C GLN A 26 14.73 4.30 -4.37
N ALA A 27 13.90 4.80 -5.30
CA ALA A 27 12.72 5.57 -4.95
C ALA A 27 11.78 4.79 -4.02
N THR A 28 10.96 5.52 -3.27
CA THR A 28 9.97 4.96 -2.34
C THR A 28 8.57 5.47 -2.70
N PRO A 29 7.97 5.02 -3.83
CA PRO A 29 6.85 5.71 -4.45
C PRO A 29 5.66 5.95 -3.50
N GLY A 30 5.25 4.92 -2.76
CA GLY A 30 4.18 5.05 -1.76
C GLY A 30 4.49 6.02 -0.62
N ARG A 31 5.75 6.08 -0.16
CA ARG A 31 6.18 7.00 0.92
C ARG A 31 6.26 8.43 0.41
N GLU A 32 6.85 8.63 -0.75
CA GLU A 32 6.99 9.92 -1.42
C GLU A 32 5.62 10.51 -1.72
N ALA A 33 4.71 9.72 -2.32
CA ALA A 33 3.35 10.15 -2.59
C ALA A 33 2.61 10.56 -1.29
N LEU A 34 2.60 9.69 -0.27
CA LEU A 34 1.95 10.00 1.00
C LEU A 34 2.52 11.28 1.64
N ASN A 35 3.83 11.50 1.56
CA ASN A 35 4.46 12.70 2.08
C ASN A 35 4.13 13.96 1.27
N GLY A 36 3.91 13.82 -0.04
CA GLY A 36 3.50 14.90 -0.94
C GLY A 36 2.01 15.26 -0.85
N TYR A 37 1.16 14.40 -0.28
CA TYR A 37 -0.27 14.68 -0.14
C TYR A 37 -0.57 15.84 0.81
N PRO A 38 -1.71 16.53 0.63
CA PRO A 38 -2.16 17.59 1.54
C PRO A 38 -2.17 17.11 2.99
N THR A 39 -1.80 18.00 3.93
CA THR A 39 -1.59 17.65 5.35
C THR A 39 -2.75 16.85 5.96
N THR A 40 -3.99 17.25 5.68
CA THR A 40 -5.18 16.57 6.21
C THR A 40 -5.40 15.19 5.59
N VAL A 41 -5.14 15.04 4.29
CA VAL A 41 -5.19 13.76 3.55
C VAL A 41 -4.13 12.82 4.11
N ARG A 42 -2.89 13.29 4.23
CA ARG A 42 -1.76 12.52 4.78
C ARG A 42 -2.04 12.04 6.20
N ALA A 43 -2.57 12.90 7.07
CA ALA A 43 -2.92 12.52 8.42
C ALA A 43 -4.01 11.43 8.46
N LYS A 44 -5.09 11.59 7.68
CA LYS A 44 -6.16 10.59 7.57
C LYS A 44 -5.66 9.24 7.06
N MET A 45 -4.83 9.25 6.02
CA MET A 45 -4.29 8.01 5.44
C MET A 45 -3.33 7.29 6.40
N ARG A 46 -2.50 8.03 7.15
CA ARG A 46 -1.66 7.43 8.20
C ARG A 46 -2.51 6.80 9.30
N ALA A 47 -3.56 7.50 9.75
CA ALA A 47 -4.49 6.94 10.74
C ALA A 47 -5.18 5.67 10.23
N ALA A 48 -5.61 5.66 8.95
CA ALA A 48 -6.20 4.49 8.33
C ALA A 48 -5.22 3.31 8.23
N LEU A 49 -3.96 3.55 7.82
CA LEU A 49 -2.92 2.52 7.79
C LEU A 49 -2.70 1.91 9.18
N VAL A 50 -2.60 2.73 10.23
CA VAL A 50 -2.47 2.26 11.62
C VAL A 50 -3.68 1.43 12.03
N ALA A 51 -4.89 1.91 11.80
CA ALA A 51 -6.11 1.19 12.15
C ALA A 51 -6.21 -0.19 11.44
N VAL A 52 -5.88 -0.24 10.15
CA VAL A 52 -5.85 -1.47 9.34
C VAL A 52 -4.71 -2.39 9.77
N ALA A 53 -3.57 -1.87 10.20
CA ALA A 53 -2.46 -2.69 10.65
C ALA A 53 -2.72 -3.32 12.02
N THR A 54 -3.38 -2.59 12.92
CA THR A 54 -3.72 -3.05 14.27
C THR A 54 -4.93 -3.99 14.29
N ALA A 55 -5.95 -3.72 13.48
CA ALA A 55 -7.09 -4.62 13.31
C ALA A 55 -6.85 -5.49 12.07
N PRO A 56 -6.77 -6.83 12.16
CA PRO A 56 -6.40 -7.70 11.04
C PRO A 56 -7.01 -7.23 9.70
N PRO A 57 -6.20 -6.83 8.70
CA PRO A 57 -6.66 -6.06 7.53
C PRO A 57 -7.83 -6.66 6.76
N LYS A 58 -7.96 -8.00 6.80
CA LYS A 58 -9.05 -8.75 6.16
C LYS A 58 -10.39 -8.62 6.87
N ARG A 59 -10.40 -8.22 8.14
CA ARG A 59 -11.58 -8.03 9.00
C ARG A 59 -11.91 -6.56 9.23
N PHE A 60 -11.05 -5.65 8.78
CA PHE A 60 -11.24 -4.23 8.97
C PHE A 60 -12.40 -3.70 8.10
N SER A 61 -13.51 -3.36 8.75
CA SER A 61 -14.69 -2.71 8.16
C SER A 61 -14.44 -1.20 8.02
N GLY A 62 -13.44 -0.83 7.22
CA GLY A 62 -12.80 0.50 7.23
C GLY A 62 -13.59 1.70 6.75
N GLY A 63 -14.91 1.73 6.88
CA GLY A 63 -15.74 2.93 6.65
C GLY A 63 -15.57 3.59 5.28
N GLY A 64 -15.11 2.86 4.27
CA GLY A 64 -14.78 3.37 2.93
C GLY A 64 -13.34 3.86 2.74
N TYR A 65 -12.52 3.87 3.79
CA TYR A 65 -11.09 4.24 3.76
C TYR A 65 -10.18 3.08 3.35
N TRP A 66 -10.63 1.84 3.45
CA TRP A 66 -9.88 0.63 3.10
C TRP A 66 -10.74 -0.26 2.23
N GLU A 67 -10.22 -0.72 1.09
CA GLU A 67 -10.96 -1.60 0.20
C GLU A 67 -10.07 -2.64 -0.46
N ALA A 68 -10.57 -3.88 -0.52
CA ALA A 68 -9.98 -4.93 -1.35
C ALA A 68 -10.34 -4.67 -2.82
N MET A 69 -9.32 -4.63 -3.66
CA MET A 69 -9.50 -4.40 -5.09
C MET A 69 -9.95 -5.69 -5.81
N LYS A 70 -10.51 -5.53 -7.01
CA LYS A 70 -11.11 -6.61 -7.81
C LYS A 70 -10.49 -6.66 -9.22
N GLY A 71 -10.79 -7.71 -9.98
CA GLY A 71 -10.32 -7.86 -11.37
C GLY A 71 -8.81 -8.06 -11.44
N GLU A 72 -8.14 -7.35 -12.36
CA GLU A 72 -6.67 -7.41 -12.51
C GLU A 72 -5.90 -6.95 -11.26
N MET A 73 -6.56 -6.19 -10.38
CA MET A 73 -6.00 -5.75 -9.11
C MET A 73 -6.40 -6.70 -7.96
N SER A 74 -6.89 -7.91 -8.24
CA SER A 74 -7.18 -8.90 -7.20
C SER A 74 -5.94 -9.17 -6.35
N GLY A 75 -6.12 -9.25 -5.02
CA GLY A 75 -5.03 -9.37 -4.06
C GLY A 75 -4.33 -8.04 -3.70
N TRP A 76 -4.73 -6.93 -4.34
CA TRP A 76 -4.37 -5.58 -3.90
C TRP A 76 -5.43 -5.00 -2.99
N PHE A 77 -4.99 -4.04 -2.19
CA PHE A 77 -5.84 -3.24 -1.34
C PHE A 77 -5.53 -1.77 -1.56
N GLU A 78 -6.47 -0.90 -1.22
CA GLU A 78 -6.21 0.53 -1.25
C GLU A 78 -6.68 1.26 0.00
N VAL A 79 -5.86 2.21 0.45
CA VAL A 79 -6.30 3.26 1.36
C VAL A 79 -6.83 4.42 0.53
N ARG A 80 -7.99 4.93 0.91
CA ARG A 80 -8.72 5.99 0.20
C ARG A 80 -8.86 7.21 1.07
N SER A 81 -8.71 8.40 0.50
CA SER A 81 -9.09 9.64 1.18
C SER A 81 -9.48 10.72 0.18
N ASP A 82 -10.49 11.51 0.51
CA ASP A 82 -10.87 12.68 -0.26
C ASP A 82 -10.13 13.90 0.29
N GLY A 83 -9.70 14.77 -0.63
CA GLY A 83 -8.90 15.93 -0.29
C GLY A 83 -9.39 17.22 -0.96
N PRO A 84 -8.62 18.31 -0.75
CA PRO A 84 -8.92 19.62 -1.33
C PRO A 84 -8.97 19.56 -2.86
N GLY A 85 -9.66 20.53 -3.46
CA GLY A 85 -9.80 20.63 -4.93
C GLY A 85 -10.73 19.57 -5.54
N ARG A 86 -11.46 18.80 -4.72
CA ARG A 86 -12.24 17.63 -5.16
C ARG A 86 -11.33 16.61 -5.84
N HIS A 87 -10.30 16.17 -5.13
CA HIS A 87 -9.44 15.07 -5.55
C HIS A 87 -9.63 13.84 -4.66
N HIS A 88 -9.55 12.68 -5.28
CA HIS A 88 -9.48 11.39 -4.62
C HIS A 88 -8.02 10.94 -4.56
N TYR A 89 -7.53 10.71 -3.35
CA TYR A 89 -6.19 10.19 -3.10
C TYR A 89 -6.30 8.70 -2.79
N ARG A 90 -5.31 7.94 -3.29
CA ARG A 90 -5.19 6.50 -3.12
C ARG A 90 -3.77 6.14 -2.70
N LEU A 91 -3.65 5.14 -1.83
CA LEU A 91 -2.42 4.38 -1.62
C LEU A 91 -2.72 2.94 -1.98
N PHE A 92 -1.86 2.33 -2.79
CA PHE A 92 -1.97 0.94 -3.20
C PHE A 92 -1.10 0.07 -2.30
N CYS A 93 -1.73 -0.93 -1.70
CA CYS A 93 -1.12 -1.75 -0.68
C CYS A 93 -1.18 -3.24 -1.02
N LEU A 94 -0.20 -3.98 -0.51
CA LEU A 94 -0.17 -5.44 -0.48
C LEU A 94 -0.12 -5.93 0.96
N LEU A 95 -0.70 -7.10 1.21
CA LEU A 95 -0.49 -7.84 2.45
C LEU A 95 0.53 -8.95 2.17
N ASP A 96 1.59 -9.01 2.97
CA ASP A 96 2.67 -9.97 2.76
C ASP A 96 2.91 -10.81 4.03
N TYR A 97 2.75 -12.12 3.88
CA TYR A 97 2.89 -13.11 4.94
C TYR A 97 4.20 -13.90 4.82
N GLU A 98 4.97 -13.66 3.76
CA GLU A 98 6.10 -14.48 3.32
C GLU A 98 7.45 -13.73 3.40
N ALA A 99 7.45 -12.50 3.89
CA ALA A 99 8.66 -11.69 4.00
C ALA A 99 9.67 -12.32 4.99
N MET A 100 10.85 -12.69 4.48
CA MET A 100 11.91 -13.29 5.31
C MET A 100 12.47 -12.29 6.32
N GLY A 101 12.74 -12.80 7.53
CA GLY A 101 13.29 -12.00 8.62
C GLY A 101 12.27 -11.09 9.30
N ARG A 102 10.97 -11.35 9.12
CA ARG A 102 9.88 -10.59 9.73
C ARG A 102 9.04 -11.46 10.66
N GLU A 103 8.82 -10.97 11.87
CA GLU A 103 8.01 -11.66 12.88
C GLU A 103 6.51 -11.40 12.69
N LYS A 104 6.15 -10.25 12.11
CA LYS A 104 4.77 -9.84 11.82
C LYS A 104 4.51 -9.89 10.31
N PRO A 105 3.26 -10.13 9.87
CA PRO A 105 2.90 -9.91 8.47
C PRO A 105 3.06 -8.42 8.12
N LEU A 106 3.25 -8.10 6.85
CA LEU A 106 3.47 -6.73 6.40
C LEU A 106 2.22 -6.16 5.73
N LEU A 107 1.88 -4.92 6.08
CA LEU A 107 1.04 -4.02 5.30
C LEU A 107 1.98 -3.13 4.49
N VAL A 108 2.19 -3.48 3.23
CA VAL A 108 3.19 -2.86 2.36
C VAL A 108 2.51 -1.78 1.54
N VAL A 109 2.94 -0.54 1.66
CA VAL A 109 2.52 0.55 0.77
C VAL A 109 3.46 0.57 -0.44
N ILE A 110 2.91 0.30 -1.63
CA ILE A 110 3.67 0.18 -2.88
C ILE A 110 3.78 1.53 -3.58
N ASP A 111 2.63 2.18 -3.82
CA ASP A 111 2.53 3.40 -4.61
C ASP A 111 1.38 4.28 -4.14
N GLY A 112 1.37 5.55 -4.55
CA GLY A 112 0.27 6.47 -4.32
C GLY A 112 -0.11 7.22 -5.60
N ARG A 113 -1.41 7.37 -5.83
CA ARG A 113 -1.96 8.16 -6.95
C ARG A 113 -3.08 9.06 -6.46
N ASP A 114 -3.31 10.16 -7.14
CA ASP A 114 -4.51 10.97 -6.98
C ASP A 114 -5.22 11.15 -8.33
N LYS A 115 -6.50 11.50 -8.26
CA LYS A 115 -7.30 11.80 -9.45
C LYS A 115 -8.37 12.85 -9.14
N PRO A 116 -8.80 13.65 -10.14
CA PRO A 116 -9.97 14.51 -9.99
C PRO A 116 -11.24 13.71 -9.65
N PHE A 117 -12.15 14.33 -8.94
CA PHE A 117 -13.42 13.73 -8.54
C PHE A 117 -14.22 13.21 -9.74
N ARG A 118 -14.86 12.04 -9.59
CA ARG A 118 -15.64 11.35 -10.65
C ARG A 118 -14.87 11.00 -11.92
N THR A 119 -13.54 11.00 -11.89
CA THR A 119 -12.72 10.43 -12.97
C THR A 119 -12.26 9.01 -12.61
N VAL A 120 -11.70 8.29 -13.58
CA VAL A 120 -11.11 6.95 -13.40
C VAL A 120 -9.60 7.09 -13.61
N LEU A 121 -8.80 6.39 -12.80
CA LEU A 121 -7.37 6.31 -13.09
C LEU A 121 -7.19 5.56 -14.43
N PRO A 122 -6.36 6.07 -15.35
CA PRO A 122 -6.05 5.36 -16.58
C PRO A 122 -5.57 3.92 -16.32
N ASN A 123 -5.90 2.98 -17.22
CA ASN A 123 -5.43 1.59 -17.12
C ASN A 123 -3.90 1.49 -17.04
N LYS A 124 -3.19 2.43 -17.66
CA LYS A 124 -1.73 2.53 -17.59
C LYS A 124 -1.24 2.72 -16.14
N ASP A 125 -1.92 3.56 -15.35
CA ASP A 125 -1.53 3.79 -13.95
C ASP A 125 -1.66 2.51 -13.13
N TYR A 126 -2.75 1.75 -13.34
CA TYR A 126 -2.90 0.44 -12.71
C TYR A 126 -1.81 -0.56 -13.15
N ALA A 127 -1.42 -0.54 -14.43
CA ALA A 127 -0.33 -1.37 -14.92
C ALA A 127 1.03 -1.00 -14.30
N GLU A 128 1.31 0.30 -14.13
CA GLU A 128 2.52 0.79 -13.44
C GLU A 128 2.54 0.37 -11.96
N VAL A 129 1.42 0.51 -11.25
CA VAL A 129 1.29 0.05 -9.86
C VAL A 129 1.56 -1.45 -9.76
N ARG A 130 1.01 -2.25 -10.70
CA ARG A 130 1.26 -3.70 -10.73
C ARG A 130 2.73 -4.03 -10.96
N ALA A 131 3.39 -3.34 -11.89
CA ALA A 131 4.81 -3.55 -12.15
C ALA A 131 5.68 -3.26 -10.91
N LEU A 132 5.34 -2.24 -10.11
CA LEU A 132 6.00 -1.97 -8.83
C LEU A 132 5.74 -3.08 -7.81
N GLY A 133 4.52 -3.63 -7.75
CA GLY A 133 4.20 -4.77 -6.89
C GLY A 133 4.91 -6.06 -7.31
N GLU A 134 5.11 -6.26 -8.61
CA GLU A 134 5.95 -7.34 -9.13
C GLU A 134 7.41 -7.13 -8.73
N GLU A 135 7.96 -5.93 -8.90
CA GLU A 135 9.32 -5.57 -8.46
C GLU A 135 9.51 -5.85 -6.97
N TYR A 136 8.56 -5.45 -6.12
CA TYR A 136 8.54 -5.77 -4.70
C TYR A 136 8.64 -7.28 -4.44
N ARG A 137 7.88 -8.09 -5.18
CA ARG A 137 7.83 -9.55 -4.99
C ARG A 137 9.05 -10.30 -5.55
N LYS A 138 9.81 -9.72 -6.49
CA LYS A 138 10.98 -10.36 -7.12
C LYS A 138 12.08 -10.77 -6.14
N ARG A 139 12.12 -10.16 -4.95
CA ARG A 139 13.18 -10.37 -3.96
C ARG A 139 12.61 -10.74 -2.61
N ASN A 140 13.35 -11.57 -1.90
CA ASN A 140 13.13 -11.89 -0.50
C ASN A 140 14.53 -12.17 0.10
N PRO A 141 15.05 -11.37 1.07
CA PRO A 141 14.40 -10.33 1.85
C PRO A 141 13.80 -9.19 1.02
N ARG A 142 12.67 -8.65 1.48
CA ARG A 142 11.94 -7.55 0.80
C ARG A 142 12.75 -6.26 0.84
N SER A 143 12.70 -5.46 -0.22
CA SER A 143 13.30 -4.13 -0.26
C SER A 143 12.30 -3.10 0.27
N ILE A 144 12.43 -2.75 1.56
CA ILE A 144 11.46 -1.95 2.31
C ILE A 144 12.15 -0.94 3.24
N VAL A 145 11.42 0.11 3.64
CA VAL A 145 11.83 1.17 4.60
C VAL A 145 10.68 1.63 5.50
#